data_AF-A0AAU9RVQ3-F1
#
_entry.id   AF-A0AAU9RVQ3-F1
#
_cell.length_a   1.000
_cell.length_b   1.000
_cell.length_c   1.000
_cell.angle_alpha   90.00
_cell.angle_beta   90.00
_cell.angle_gamma   90.00
#
_symmetry.space_group_name_H-M   'P 1'
#
loop_
_entity.id
_entity.type
_entity.pdbx_description
1 polymer ?
#
loop_
_entity_poly.entity_id
_entity_poly.type
_entity_poly.pdbx_seq_one_letter_code
_entity_poly.pdbx_strand_id
1 'polypeptide(L)'
;MSPPASSKPLTTKTFDGLQGDFCKDEILVRLIHFWEARNFRQGNALMGVELVLIDTNATRIQGFISANRLFRYKDKLKRNSIYKLSKFVSNPSKKLYRVASHKYSISFTDQTLFVEENAENSERHTQQFRLRHFEDLASMVDKHTDL
;
A
#
# COMPACT_ATOMS: atom_id res chain seq x y z
N MET A 1 2.75 -43.26 2.49
CA MET A 1 2.10 -42.07 1.88
C MET A 1 2.13 -40.96 2.92
N SER A 2 2.89 -39.89 2.69
CA SER A 2 2.90 -38.73 3.58
C SER A 2 1.55 -38.00 3.46
N PRO A 3 1.01 -37.43 4.56
CA PRO A 3 -0.24 -36.67 4.47
C PRO A 3 -0.03 -35.39 3.66
N PRO A 4 -1.03 -34.94 2.88
CA PRO A 4 -0.95 -33.67 2.17
C PRO A 4 -0.84 -32.53 3.19
N ALA A 5 0.08 -31.60 2.92
CA ALA A 5 0.27 -30.43 3.75
C ALA A 5 -1.06 -29.68 3.90
N SER A 6 -1.55 -29.61 5.15
CA SER A 6 -2.71 -28.79 5.51
C SER A 6 -2.32 -27.32 5.31
N SER A 7 -2.74 -26.74 4.18
CA SER A 7 -2.64 -25.30 3.95
C SER A 7 -3.60 -24.63 4.93
N LYS A 8 -3.08 -24.21 6.09
CA LYS A 8 -3.83 -23.39 7.03
C LYS A 8 -4.39 -22.18 6.27
N PRO A 9 -5.69 -21.84 6.43
CA PRO A 9 -6.23 -20.64 5.81
C PRO A 9 -5.44 -19.45 6.36
N LEU A 10 -4.77 -18.71 5.47
CA LEU A 10 -4.08 -17.48 5.83
C LEU A 10 -5.17 -16.45 6.16
N THR A 11 -5.52 -16.31 7.44
CA THR A 11 -6.39 -15.24 7.92
C THR A 11 -5.66 -13.93 7.67
N THR A 12 -5.83 -13.38 6.47
CA THR A 12 -5.04 -12.26 5.97
C THR A 12 -5.66 -10.99 6.56
N LYS A 13 -4.93 -10.29 7.42
CA LYS A 13 -5.40 -9.00 7.93
C LYS A 13 -5.45 -7.97 6.80
N THR A 14 -6.32 -6.98 6.95
CA THR A 14 -6.59 -5.94 5.95
C THR A 14 -6.38 -4.55 6.56
N PHE A 15 -6.37 -3.50 5.75
CA PHE A 15 -6.16 -2.13 6.19
C PHE A 15 -7.31 -1.56 7.02
N ASP A 16 -8.51 -2.14 6.91
CA ASP A 16 -9.70 -1.68 7.63
C ASP A 16 -9.51 -1.76 9.17
N GLY A 17 -8.68 -2.72 9.62
CA GLY A 17 -8.35 -2.93 11.03
C GLY A 17 -7.28 -1.99 11.61
N LEU A 18 -6.70 -1.09 10.82
CA LEU A 18 -5.69 -0.16 11.31
C LEU A 18 -6.26 0.83 12.33
N GLN A 19 -5.45 1.16 13.35
CA GLN A 19 -5.84 2.02 14.48
C GLN A 19 -5.02 3.31 14.59
N GLY A 20 -4.02 3.53 13.72
CA GLY A 20 -3.17 4.72 13.77
C GLY A 20 -1.97 4.57 14.70
N ASP A 21 -1.52 3.34 14.91
CA ASP A 21 -0.39 2.96 15.75
C ASP A 21 0.57 2.02 14.99
N PHE A 22 1.51 1.42 15.74
CA PHE A 22 2.47 0.46 15.20
C PHE A 22 1.80 -0.90 14.96
N CYS A 23 1.70 -1.28 13.69
CA CYS A 23 1.13 -2.55 13.26
C CYS A 23 2.22 -3.61 13.13
N LYS A 24 2.13 -4.67 13.96
CA LYS A 24 3.00 -5.85 13.90
C LYS A 24 2.48 -6.92 12.95
N ASP A 25 1.21 -6.84 12.58
CA ASP A 25 0.55 -7.85 11.79
C ASP A 25 1.06 -7.89 10.35
N GLU A 26 0.92 -9.06 9.74
CA GLU A 26 1.18 -9.25 8.32
C GLU A 26 -0.09 -8.96 7.52
N ILE A 27 0.05 -8.08 6.54
CA ILE A 27 -0.97 -7.73 5.56
C ILE A 27 -0.41 -8.07 4.19
N LEU A 28 -1.17 -8.82 3.39
CA LEU A 28 -0.85 -9.06 2.00
C LEU A 28 -1.30 -7.86 1.18
N VAL A 29 -0.37 -7.24 0.45
CA VAL A 29 -0.60 -6.00 -0.27
C VAL A 29 -0.07 -6.10 -1.68
N ARG A 30 -0.74 -5.46 -2.64
CA ARG A 30 -0.20 -5.25 -3.99
C ARG A 30 0.27 -3.81 -4.12
N LEU A 31 1.48 -3.63 -4.66
CA LEU A 31 2.04 -2.31 -4.95
C LEU A 31 1.48 -1.80 -6.28
N ILE A 32 0.50 -0.89 -6.24
CA ILE A 32 -0.16 -0.35 -7.43
C ILE A 32 0.72 0.67 -8.14
N HIS A 33 1.31 1.59 -7.37
CA HIS A 33 2.17 2.62 -7.94
C HIS A 33 3.15 3.14 -6.89
N PHE A 34 4.22 3.76 -7.35
CA PHE A 34 5.16 4.48 -6.50
C PHE A 34 5.87 5.57 -7.30
N TRP A 35 6.24 6.64 -6.62
CA TRP A 35 6.96 7.78 -7.20
C TRP A 35 7.84 8.46 -6.16
N GLU A 36 8.84 9.20 -6.63
CA GLU A 36 9.70 10.00 -5.76
C GLU A 36 8.94 11.18 -5.16
N ALA A 37 9.01 11.31 -3.84
CA ALA A 37 8.56 12.49 -3.12
C ALA A 37 9.74 13.45 -3.00
N ARG A 38 9.64 14.62 -3.62
CA ARG A 38 10.69 15.65 -3.60
C ARG A 38 10.21 16.95 -2.96
N ASN A 39 11.10 17.59 -2.22
CA ASN A 39 10.86 18.91 -1.64
C ASN A 39 11.27 20.01 -2.62
N PHE A 40 10.32 20.51 -3.41
CA PHE A 40 10.60 21.57 -4.39
C PHE A 40 11.08 22.88 -3.76
N ARG A 41 10.70 23.16 -2.50
CA ARG A 41 11.13 24.38 -1.78
C ARG A 41 12.57 24.29 -1.28
N GLN A 42 13.12 23.08 -1.18
CA GLN A 42 14.45 22.81 -0.66
C GLN A 42 15.33 22.20 -1.75
N GLY A 43 15.48 22.91 -2.86
CA GLY A 43 16.38 22.52 -3.95
C GLY A 43 16.02 21.19 -4.61
N ASN A 44 14.73 20.81 -4.63
CA ASN A 44 14.25 19.53 -5.17
C ASN A 44 14.84 18.29 -4.46
N ALA A 45 15.16 18.41 -3.16
CA ALA A 45 15.73 17.32 -2.38
C ALA A 45 14.79 16.11 -2.31
N LEU A 46 15.34 14.90 -2.48
CA LEU A 46 14.59 13.64 -2.35
C LEU A 46 14.22 13.41 -0.89
N MET A 47 12.92 13.45 -0.58
CA MET A 47 12.40 13.15 0.76
C MET A 47 12.22 11.64 0.96
N GLY A 48 11.88 10.93 -0.12
CA GLY A 48 11.56 9.52 -0.07
C GLY A 48 10.76 9.07 -1.29
N VAL A 49 10.04 7.96 -1.14
CA VAL A 49 9.15 7.39 -2.15
C VAL A 49 7.76 7.25 -1.55
N GLU A 50 6.75 7.79 -2.24
CA GLU A 50 5.35 7.51 -1.94
C GLU A 50 4.91 6.23 -2.66
N LEU A 51 4.05 5.46 -1.99
CA LEU A 51 3.50 4.20 -2.45
C LEU A 51 1.98 4.28 -2.46
N VAL A 52 1.36 3.60 -3.41
CA VAL A 52 -0.07 3.25 -3.38
C VAL A 52 -0.16 1.74 -3.25
N LEU A 53 -0.71 1.29 -2.13
CA LEU A 53 -0.88 -0.12 -1.81
C LEU A 53 -2.37 -0.46 -1.81
N ILE A 54 -2.69 -1.68 -2.19
CA ILE A 54 -4.05 -2.23 -2.07
C ILE A 54 -3.98 -3.57 -1.36
N ASP A 55 -4.88 -3.81 -0.41
CA ASP A 55 -4.98 -5.10 0.27
C ASP A 55 -5.94 -6.05 -0.46
N THR A 56 -6.22 -7.21 0.16
CA THR A 56 -7.15 -8.21 -0.35
C THR A 56 -8.61 -7.73 -0.41
N ASN A 57 -8.98 -6.71 0.36
CA ASN A 57 -10.33 -6.14 0.43
C ASN A 57 -10.56 -5.01 -0.58
N ALA A 58 -9.63 -4.76 -1.51
CA ALA A 58 -9.65 -3.59 -2.39
C ALA A 58 -9.42 -2.25 -1.68
N THR A 59 -9.05 -2.25 -0.40
CA THR A 59 -8.81 -1.00 0.34
C THR A 59 -7.47 -0.42 -0.10
N ARG A 60 -7.49 0.80 -0.62
CA ARG A 60 -6.29 1.53 -1.05
C ARG A 60 -5.73 2.35 0.09
N ILE A 61 -4.42 2.32 0.27
CA ILE A 61 -3.72 3.13 1.28
C ILE A 61 -2.46 3.76 0.71
N GLN A 62 -2.16 4.97 1.17
CA GLN A 62 -0.90 5.64 0.87
C GLN A 62 0.20 5.13 1.81
N GLY A 63 1.35 4.77 1.25
CA GLY A 63 2.56 4.42 1.99
C GLY A 63 3.70 5.41 1.74
N PHE A 64 4.66 5.48 2.65
CA PHE A 64 5.84 6.32 2.52
C PHE A 64 7.11 5.62 3.02
N ILE A 65 8.15 5.65 2.19
CA ILE A 65 9.51 5.21 2.51
C ILE A 65 10.41 6.44 2.51
N SER A 66 11.00 6.81 3.64
CA SER A 66 11.93 7.94 3.69
C SER A 66 13.23 7.65 2.93
N ALA A 67 13.87 8.69 2.40
CA ALA A 67 15.12 8.58 1.63
C ALA A 67 16.21 7.82 2.40
N ASN A 68 16.31 8.04 3.72
CA ASN A 68 17.26 7.36 4.61
C ASN A 68 17.05 5.84 4.70
N ARG A 69 15.89 5.33 4.24
CA ARG A 69 15.52 3.91 4.27
C ARG A 69 15.40 3.31 2.88
N LEU A 70 15.38 4.16 1.84
CA LEU A 70 15.08 3.76 0.47
C LEU A 70 16.05 2.69 -0.05
N PHE A 71 17.32 2.73 0.35
CA PHE A 71 18.34 1.75 -0.05
C PHE A 71 17.96 0.30 0.26
N ARG A 72 17.09 0.04 1.26
CA ARG A 72 16.65 -1.32 1.62
C ARG A 72 15.59 -1.90 0.68
N TYR A 73 14.87 -1.03 -0.02
CA TYR A 73 13.66 -1.37 -0.77
C TYR A 73 13.76 -1.05 -2.25
N LYS A 74 14.61 -0.09 -2.65
CA LYS A 74 14.65 0.48 -4.01
C LYS A 74 14.63 -0.58 -5.11
N ASP A 75 15.49 -1.58 -5.01
CA ASP A 75 15.63 -2.62 -6.04
C ASP A 75 14.54 -3.72 -5.96
N LYS A 76 13.75 -3.71 -4.88
CA LYS A 76 12.65 -4.65 -4.63
C LYS A 76 11.29 -4.11 -5.02
N LEU A 77 11.15 -2.80 -5.24
CA LEU A 77 9.87 -2.17 -5.61
C LEU A 77 9.51 -2.49 -7.06
N LYS A 78 8.47 -3.29 -7.25
CA LYS A 78 7.94 -3.67 -8.56
C LYS A 78 6.45 -3.37 -8.62
N ARG A 79 6.06 -2.61 -9.63
CA ARG A 79 4.65 -2.29 -9.86
C ARG A 79 3.86 -3.58 -10.07
N ASN A 80 2.63 -3.59 -9.57
CA ASN A 80 1.68 -4.69 -9.62
C ASN A 80 2.13 -6.00 -8.94
N SER A 81 3.26 -6.00 -8.23
CA SER A 81 3.72 -7.17 -7.47
C SER A 81 3.06 -7.23 -6.09
N ILE A 82 2.94 -8.45 -5.55
CA ILE A 82 2.33 -8.71 -4.24
C ILE A 82 3.45 -8.81 -3.20
N TYR A 83 3.21 -8.28 -2.01
CA TYR A 83 4.14 -8.26 -0.89
C TYR A 83 3.43 -8.62 0.40
N LYS A 84 4.15 -9.31 1.28
CA LYS A 84 3.84 -9.37 2.71
C LYS A 84 4.43 -8.13 3.39
N LEU A 85 3.55 -7.28 3.93
CA LEU A 85 3.90 -6.06 4.65
C LEU A 85 3.63 -6.25 6.15
N SER A 86 4.63 -6.01 7.00
CA SER A 86 4.47 -6.02 8.46
C SER A 86 5.43 -5.06 9.16
N LYS A 87 5.22 -4.83 10.47
CA LYS A 87 6.07 -3.98 11.34
C LYS A 87 6.20 -2.55 10.84
N PHE A 88 5.08 -1.92 10.50
CA PHE A 88 5.01 -0.55 10.02
C PHE A 88 4.23 0.34 10.98
N VAL A 89 4.35 1.65 10.82
CA VAL A 89 3.53 2.61 11.57
C VAL A 89 2.38 3.07 10.69
N SER A 90 1.15 2.98 11.20
CA SER A 90 -0.01 3.65 10.61
C SER A 90 -0.17 5.03 11.24
N ASN A 91 -0.34 6.06 10.42
CA ASN A 91 -0.49 7.45 10.85
C ASN A 91 -1.78 8.02 10.26
N PRO A 92 -2.45 9.00 10.91
CA PRO A 92 -3.54 9.73 10.29
C PRO A 92 -3.15 10.24 8.89
N SER A 93 -4.00 10.02 7.89
CA SER A 93 -3.76 10.49 6.53
C SER A 93 -3.68 12.01 6.50
N LYS A 94 -2.79 12.55 5.66
CA LYS A 94 -2.73 13.98 5.38
C LYS A 94 -4.07 14.44 4.82
N LYS A 95 -4.48 15.69 5.11
CA LYS A 95 -5.72 16.26 4.54
C LYS A 95 -5.54 16.75 3.10
N LEU A 96 -4.33 17.20 2.76
CA LEU A 96 -3.97 17.75 1.45
C LEU A 96 -3.15 16.74 0.64
N TYR A 97 -3.29 16.80 -0.69
CA TYR A 97 -2.57 15.95 -1.64
C TYR A 97 -2.73 14.44 -1.38
N ARG A 98 -3.94 14.03 -0.99
CA ARG A 98 -4.25 12.62 -0.75
C ARG A 98 -4.31 11.87 -2.07
N VAL A 99 -3.65 10.71 -2.11
CA VAL A 99 -3.72 9.77 -3.24
C VAL A 99 -4.59 8.54 -2.90
N ALA A 100 -5.01 8.43 -1.63
CA ALA A 100 -5.95 7.44 -1.16
C ALA A 100 -6.89 8.02 -0.09
N SER A 101 -8.14 7.58 -0.10
CA SER A 101 -9.23 8.05 0.77
C SER A 101 -9.26 7.35 2.13
N HIS A 102 -8.35 6.42 2.39
CA HIS A 102 -8.25 5.75 3.69
C HIS A 102 -7.87 6.73 4.81
N LYS A 103 -8.43 6.51 6.01
CA LYS A 103 -8.25 7.34 7.22
C LYS A 103 -6.81 7.38 7.73
N TYR A 104 -6.05 6.32 7.45
CA TYR A 104 -4.63 6.20 7.80
C TYR A 104 -3.75 6.05 6.56
N SER A 105 -2.48 6.40 6.73
CA SER A 105 -1.36 6.18 5.82
C SER A 105 -0.31 5.31 6.51
N ILE A 106 0.60 4.72 5.74
CA ILE A 106 1.65 3.83 6.24
C ILE A 106 3.01 4.52 6.15
N SER A 107 3.80 4.44 7.20
CA SER A 107 5.20 4.87 7.23
C SER A 107 6.12 3.68 7.49
N PHE A 108 7.10 3.50 6.61
CA PHE A 108 8.11 2.46 6.76
C PHE A 108 9.13 2.85 7.84
N THR A 109 9.48 1.90 8.68
CA THR A 109 10.43 2.04 9.79
C THR A 109 11.69 1.20 9.56
N ASP A 110 12.60 1.18 10.53
CA ASP A 110 13.75 0.26 10.54
C ASP A 110 13.32 -1.20 10.63
N GLN A 111 12.15 -1.46 11.19
CA GLN A 111 11.65 -2.81 11.48
C GLN A 111 10.72 -3.34 10.39
N THR A 112 10.28 -2.47 9.47
CA THR A 112 9.31 -2.83 8.44
C THR A 112 9.84 -3.94 7.55
N LEU A 113 9.01 -4.96 7.37
CA LEU A 113 9.27 -6.06 6.45
C LEU A 113 8.36 -5.87 5.24
N PHE A 114 8.96 -5.93 4.06
CA PHE A 114 8.27 -5.80 2.78
C PHE A 114 8.87 -6.80 1.82
N VAL A 115 8.29 -8.00 1.78
CA VAL A 115 8.84 -9.18 1.11
C VAL A 115 7.91 -9.56 -0.03
N GLU A 116 8.46 -9.65 -1.25
CA GLU A 116 7.70 -10.05 -2.44
C GLU A 116 7.19 -11.50 -2.28
N GLU A 117 5.91 -11.70 -2.57
CA GLU A 117 5.24 -13.01 -2.50
C GLU A 117 5.03 -13.55 -3.91
N ASN A 118 5.30 -14.85 -4.14
CA ASN A 118 5.10 -15.49 -5.43
C ASN A 118 3.61 -15.49 -5.81
N ALA A 119 3.31 -14.93 -6.98
CA ALA A 119 1.95 -14.77 -7.50
C ALA A 119 1.20 -16.10 -7.71
N GLU A 120 1.91 -17.23 -7.87
CA GLU A 120 1.32 -18.55 -8.09
C GLU A 120 0.49 -19.06 -6.90
N ASN A 121 0.76 -18.57 -5.69
CA ASN A 121 -0.02 -18.91 -4.49
C ASN A 121 -1.18 -17.95 -4.20
N SER A 122 -1.35 -16.89 -5.00
CA SER A 122 -2.38 -15.87 -4.83
C SER A 122 -3.33 -15.89 -6.02
N GLU A 123 -4.23 -16.87 -6.04
CA GLU A 123 -5.19 -17.10 -7.14
C GLU A 123 -6.10 -15.91 -7.49
N ARG A 124 -6.16 -14.82 -6.71
CA ARG A 124 -7.29 -13.88 -6.84
C ARG A 124 -6.86 -12.42 -6.70
N HIS A 125 -7.47 -11.61 -7.57
CA HIS A 125 -7.37 -10.16 -7.73
C HIS A 125 -6.25 -9.66 -8.66
N THR A 126 -6.30 -10.15 -9.91
CA THR A 126 -5.86 -9.43 -11.10
C THR A 126 -6.59 -8.08 -11.19
N GLN A 127 -5.82 -6.99 -11.10
CA GLN A 127 -6.15 -5.63 -11.54
C GLN A 127 -7.58 -5.13 -11.22
N GLN A 128 -7.69 -4.32 -10.17
CA GLN A 128 -8.94 -3.65 -9.86
C GLN A 128 -9.02 -2.31 -10.60
N PHE A 129 -9.68 -2.34 -11.76
CA PHE A 129 -10.15 -1.13 -12.42
C PHE A 129 -11.44 -0.66 -11.72
N ARG A 130 -11.47 0.60 -11.32
CA ARG A 130 -12.72 1.25 -10.92
C ARG A 130 -13.28 1.95 -12.15
N LEU A 131 -14.07 1.23 -12.93
CA LEU A 131 -14.80 1.82 -14.06
C LEU A 131 -16.00 2.60 -13.51
N ARG A 132 -16.22 3.80 -14.05
CA ARG A 132 -17.34 4.68 -13.73
C ARG A 132 -18.02 5.03 -15.05
N HIS A 133 -19.33 5.26 -15.02
CA HIS A 133 -20.01 5.82 -16.17
C HIS A 133 -19.57 7.28 -16.36
N PHE A 134 -19.46 7.71 -17.61
CA PHE A 134 -19.07 9.08 -17.94
C PHE A 134 -19.98 10.12 -17.27
N GLU A 135 -21.27 9.81 -17.16
CA GLU A 135 -22.29 10.66 -16.53
C GLU A 135 -22.03 10.90 -15.03
N ASP A 136 -21.43 9.94 -14.33
CA ASP A 136 -21.14 10.05 -12.90
C ASP A 136 -19.99 11.03 -12.61
N LEU A 137 -19.14 11.33 -13.59
CA LEU A 137 -17.94 12.15 -13.42
C LEU A 137 -18.27 13.57 -12.95
N ALA A 138 -19.33 14.17 -13.51
CA ALA A 138 -19.75 15.53 -13.13
C ALA A 138 -20.13 15.59 -11.65
N SER A 139 -20.74 14.53 -11.12
CA SER A 139 -21.14 14.44 -9.71
C SER A 139 -19.96 14.24 -8.76
N MET A 140 -18.75 13.97 -9.26
CA MET A 140 -17.58 13.60 -8.45
C MET A 140 -16.55 14.71 -8.30
N VAL A 141 -16.69 15.79 -9.07
CA VAL A 141 -15.80 16.95 -8.99
C VAL A 141 -15.77 17.47 -7.54
N ASP A 142 -14.56 17.71 -7.03
CA ASP A 142 -14.28 18.31 -5.71
C ASP A 142 -14.84 17.58 -4.47
N LYS A 143 -15.25 16.30 -4.59
CA LYS A 143 -15.74 15.53 -3.43
C LYS A 143 -14.65 15.02 -2.48
N HIS A 144 -13.36 15.26 -2.78
CA HIS A 144 -12.20 14.76 -2.02
C HIS A 144 -12.22 13.25 -1.72
N THR A 145 -12.97 12.49 -2.53
CA THR A 145 -13.04 11.04 -2.52
C THR A 145 -12.23 10.48 -3.67
N ASP A 146 -11.70 9.26 -3.51
CA ASP A 146 -10.90 8.63 -4.56
C ASP A 146 -11.74 8.42 -5.83
N LEU A 147 -11.13 8.76 -6.98
CA LEU A 147 -11.65 8.45 -8.31
C LEU A 147 -11.69 6.93 -8.54
#